data_AF-A0A932AS61-F1
#
_entry.id   AF-A0A932AS61-F1
#
_cell.length_a   1.000
_cell.length_b   1.000
_cell.length_c   1.000
_cell.angle_alpha   90.00
_cell.angle_beta   90.00
_cell.angle_gamma   90.00
#
_symmetry.space_group_name_H-M   'P 1'
#
loop_
_entity.id
_entity.type
_entity.pdbx_description
1 polymer ?
#
loop_
_entity_poly.entity_id
_entity_poly.type
_entity_poly.pdbx_seq_one_letter_code
_entity_poly.pdbx_strand_id
1 'polypeptide(L)'
;MESFEQFVAVAMEAEGFIVSSAIKFPVQRQTRKMIHSETQTHGYEVDLVAARSDRLVLATVKSFFGSRGVAAEHVTGVSTNVRSNNLYLLLNDPVIRDAVVTAAAERYGYPVDQVTVRFYVGRFAGPTKGAHEAKIRQWCSDQRVGGGPIEVYGLDDVVAAVRKAAASKTYRDNPVLVTLKVLEAAGHLSVGEDEP
;
A
#
# COMPACT_ATOMS: atom_id res chain seq x y z
N MET A 1 5.26 5.71 10.97
CA MET A 1 5.61 5.21 9.63
C MET A 1 6.66 4.13 9.81
N GLU A 2 6.38 2.87 9.47
CA GLU A 2 7.40 1.81 9.45
C GLU A 2 8.50 2.15 8.42
N SER A 3 9.69 1.55 8.55
CA SER A 3 10.84 1.86 7.69
C SER A 3 10.58 1.62 6.20
N PHE A 4 9.79 0.60 5.83
CA PHE A 4 9.45 0.33 4.43
C PHE A 4 8.42 1.31 3.86
N GLU A 5 7.50 1.81 4.67
CA GLU A 5 6.53 2.84 4.25
C GLU A 5 7.24 4.13 3.81
N GLN A 6 8.39 4.47 4.39
CA GLN A 6 9.20 5.61 3.95
C GLN A 6 9.72 5.44 2.51
N PHE A 7 10.12 4.22 2.13
CA PHE A 7 10.52 3.93 0.74
C PHE A 7 9.33 4.05 -0.22
N VAL A 8 8.17 3.54 0.18
CA VAL A 8 6.93 3.68 -0.60
C VAL A 8 6.53 5.14 -0.73
N ALA A 9 6.63 5.94 0.33
CA ALA A 9 6.35 7.37 0.29
C ALA A 9 7.25 8.08 -0.74
N VAL A 10 8.56 7.81 -0.72
CA VAL A 10 9.49 8.35 -1.72
C VAL A 10 9.15 7.92 -3.14
N ALA A 11 8.75 6.66 -3.35
CA ALA A 11 8.32 6.18 -4.66
C ALA A 11 7.09 6.95 -5.16
N MET A 12 6.11 7.20 -4.29
CA MET A 12 4.90 7.97 -4.62
C MET A 12 5.21 9.46 -4.83
N GLU A 13 6.11 10.05 -4.04
CA GLU A 13 6.59 11.42 -4.24
C GLU A 13 7.30 11.58 -5.59
N ALA A 14 8.04 10.56 -6.03
CA ALA A 14 8.67 10.54 -7.35
C ALA A 14 7.66 10.47 -8.51
N GLU A 15 6.44 9.99 -8.26
CA GLU A 15 5.29 10.07 -9.18
C GLU A 15 4.54 11.42 -9.13
N GLY A 16 5.00 12.35 -8.28
CA GLY A 16 4.43 13.69 -8.12
C GLY A 16 3.29 13.79 -7.10
N PHE A 17 3.13 12.80 -6.22
CA PHE A 17 2.16 12.88 -5.13
C PHE A 17 2.71 13.60 -3.89
N ILE A 18 1.82 14.25 -3.15
CA ILE A 18 2.07 14.66 -1.76
C ILE A 18 1.60 13.53 -0.85
N VAL A 19 2.48 13.02 0.02
CA VAL A 19 2.21 11.83 0.84
C VAL A 19 2.03 12.17 2.31
N SER A 20 1.03 11.56 2.95
CA SER A 20 0.77 11.62 4.40
C SER A 20 0.61 10.20 4.95
N SER A 21 1.00 9.97 6.20
CA SER A 21 1.01 8.63 6.82
C SER A 21 -0.06 8.42 7.88
N ALA A 22 -0.44 7.16 8.08
CA ALA A 22 -1.20 6.67 9.23
C ALA A 22 -2.52 7.42 9.46
N ILE A 23 -3.38 7.43 8.44
CA ILE A 23 -4.68 8.09 8.50
C ILE A 23 -5.75 7.05 8.84
N LYS A 24 -6.53 7.33 9.90
CA LYS A 24 -7.68 6.51 10.27
C LYS A 24 -8.96 7.07 9.71
N PHE A 25 -9.78 6.19 9.14
CA PHE A 25 -11.12 6.47 8.64
C PHE A 25 -12.15 5.75 9.51
N PRO A 26 -13.11 6.47 10.10
CA PRO A 26 -14.18 5.85 10.86
C PRO A 26 -15.14 5.12 9.93
N VAL A 27 -15.37 3.83 10.18
CA VAL A 27 -16.36 3.02 9.47
C VAL A 27 -17.34 2.45 10.47
N GLN A 28 -18.63 2.64 10.22
CA GLN A 28 -19.70 2.05 11.01
C GLN A 28 -19.95 0.60 10.58
N ARG A 29 -19.96 -0.34 11.53
CA ARG A 29 -20.38 -1.73 11.30
C ARG A 29 -21.45 -2.14 12.29
N GLN A 30 -22.41 -2.91 11.81
CA GLN A 30 -23.30 -3.65 12.69
C GLN A 30 -22.50 -4.72 13.43
N THR A 31 -22.64 -4.76 14.75
CA THR A 31 -21.99 -5.75 15.59
C THR A 31 -22.64 -7.13 15.41
N ARG A 32 -21.90 -8.19 15.74
CA ARG A 32 -22.42 -9.58 15.71
C ARG A 32 -23.38 -9.91 16.86
N LYS A 33 -23.84 -8.93 17.64
CA LYS A 33 -24.75 -9.17 18.77
C LYS A 33 -26.11 -9.57 18.23
N MET A 34 -26.55 -10.79 18.55
CA MET A 34 -27.84 -11.31 18.08
C MET A 34 -29.04 -10.76 18.86
N ILE A 35 -28.82 -10.11 20.00
CA ILE A 35 -29.88 -9.72 20.95
C ILE A 35 -30.49 -8.35 20.59
N HIS A 36 -29.73 -7.44 19.99
CA HIS A 36 -30.22 -6.18 19.44
C HIS A 36 -29.25 -5.66 18.38
N SER A 37 -29.77 -4.92 17.40
CA SER A 37 -28.94 -4.25 16.40
C SER A 37 -28.15 -3.11 17.07
N GLU A 38 -26.84 -3.29 17.19
CA GLU A 38 -25.91 -2.26 17.66
C GLU A 38 -24.90 -1.97 16.55
N THR A 39 -24.69 -0.69 16.25
CA THR A 39 -23.67 -0.21 15.31
C THR A 39 -22.47 0.32 16.08
N GLN A 40 -21.26 -0.11 15.72
CA GLN A 40 -20.01 0.39 16.27
C GLN A 40 -19.17 1.06 15.19
N THR A 41 -18.54 2.18 15.54
CA THR A 41 -17.57 2.88 14.68
C THR A 41 -16.18 2.36 14.98
N HIS A 42 -15.52 1.80 13.98
CA HIS A 42 -14.11 1.39 14.05
C HIS A 42 -13.26 2.26 13.14
N GLY A 43 -12.10 2.70 13.64
CA GLY A 43 -11.11 3.40 12.81
C GLY A 43 -10.28 2.41 12.02
N TYR A 44 -10.44 2.39 10.70
CA TYR A 44 -9.59 1.62 9.79
C TYR A 44 -8.45 2.48 9.29
N GLU A 45 -7.23 1.95 9.42
CA GLU A 45 -6.02 2.66 9.07
C GLU A 45 -5.66 2.45 7.60
N VAL A 46 -5.29 3.53 6.95
CA VAL A 46 -4.60 3.56 5.66
C VAL A 46 -3.17 3.99 5.93
N ASP A 47 -2.22 3.14 5.54
CA ASP A 47 -0.80 3.29 5.88
C ASP A 47 -0.25 4.59 5.25
N LEU A 48 -0.57 4.86 3.98
CA LEU A 48 -0.25 6.13 3.30
C LEU A 48 -1.44 6.66 2.49
N VAL A 49 -1.67 7.97 2.57
CA VAL A 49 -2.57 8.72 1.68
C VAL A 49 -1.70 9.60 0.80
N ALA A 50 -1.82 9.46 -0.52
CA ALA A 50 -1.06 10.25 -1.47
C ALA A 50 -2.00 11.03 -2.40
N ALA A 51 -1.76 12.32 -2.55
CA ALA A 51 -2.66 13.23 -3.24
C ALA A 51 -1.96 13.96 -4.39
N ARG A 52 -2.63 14.04 -5.53
CA ARG A 52 -2.30 14.85 -6.70
C ARG A 52 -3.60 15.40 -7.27
N SER A 53 -3.55 16.50 -8.03
CA SER A 53 -4.74 17.23 -8.51
C SER A 53 -5.81 16.37 -9.20
N ASP A 54 -5.44 15.26 -9.81
CA ASP A 54 -6.29 14.36 -10.59
C ASP A 54 -6.55 13.02 -9.89
N ARG A 55 -5.92 12.74 -8.74
CA ARG A 55 -5.92 11.41 -8.15
C ARG A 55 -5.60 11.42 -6.65
N LEU A 56 -6.41 10.70 -5.88
CA LEU A 56 -6.13 10.32 -4.50
C LEU A 56 -5.81 8.83 -4.43
N VAL A 57 -4.74 8.47 -3.74
CA VAL A 57 -4.31 7.09 -3.55
C VAL A 57 -4.37 6.73 -2.08
N LEU A 58 -5.09 5.67 -1.76
CA LEU A 58 -5.10 5.03 -0.45
C LEU A 58 -4.20 3.80 -0.54
N ALA A 59 -3.05 3.84 0.12
CA ALA A 59 -2.07 2.77 0.07
C ALA A 59 -2.04 1.98 1.38
N THR A 60 -2.09 0.66 1.26
CA THR A 60 -1.66 -0.24 2.34
C THR A 60 -0.30 -0.85 2.00
N VAL A 61 0.57 -0.93 3.00
CA VAL A 61 1.97 -1.31 2.88
C VAL A 61 2.23 -2.49 3.81
N LYS A 62 2.93 -3.50 3.29
CA LYS A 62 3.27 -4.73 4.01
C LYS A 62 4.71 -5.14 3.68
N SER A 63 5.64 -4.90 4.59
CA SER A 63 7.07 -5.20 4.39
C SER A 63 7.35 -6.70 4.39
N PHE A 64 7.01 -7.40 5.48
CA PHE A 64 7.25 -8.83 5.70
C PHE A 64 8.72 -9.28 5.55
N PHE A 65 9.70 -8.37 5.65
CA PHE A 65 11.11 -8.71 5.68
C PHE A 65 11.43 -9.62 6.89
N GLY A 66 12.22 -10.68 6.67
CA GLY A 66 12.55 -11.67 7.71
C GLY A 66 11.43 -12.66 8.07
N SER A 67 10.32 -12.69 7.30
CA SER A 67 9.17 -13.55 7.57
C SER A 67 8.77 -14.38 6.35
N ARG A 68 7.68 -15.15 6.48
CA ARG A 68 7.15 -15.97 5.37
C ARG A 68 6.64 -15.17 4.18
N GLY A 69 6.36 -13.87 4.31
CA GLY A 69 5.77 -13.04 3.24
C GLY A 69 4.24 -12.96 3.22
N VAL A 70 3.72 -12.15 2.30
CA VAL A 70 2.29 -11.96 2.01
C VAL A 70 1.76 -13.15 1.20
N ALA A 71 0.77 -13.85 1.76
CA ALA A 71 0.14 -14.99 1.12
C ALA A 71 -1.20 -14.60 0.48
N ALA A 72 -1.42 -15.06 -0.75
CA ALA A 72 -2.62 -14.78 -1.53
C ALA A 72 -3.91 -15.11 -0.77
N GLU A 73 -3.97 -16.23 -0.08
CA GLU A 73 -5.18 -16.70 0.62
C GLU A 73 -5.59 -15.77 1.77
N HIS A 74 -4.63 -15.00 2.32
CA HIS A 74 -4.90 -14.01 3.35
C HIS A 74 -5.40 -12.70 2.73
N VAL A 75 -4.79 -12.30 1.61
CA VAL A 75 -5.18 -11.11 0.84
C VAL A 75 -6.56 -11.28 0.24
N THR A 76 -6.94 -12.47 -0.21
CA THR A 76 -8.27 -12.74 -0.77
C THR A 76 -9.31 -13.09 0.29
N GLY A 77 -8.91 -13.26 1.55
CA GLY A 77 -9.82 -13.55 2.67
C GLY A 77 -10.34 -15.00 2.73
N VAL A 78 -9.76 -15.92 1.97
CA VAL A 78 -10.22 -17.33 1.88
C VAL A 78 -9.48 -18.30 2.80
N SER A 79 -8.44 -17.85 3.51
CA SER A 79 -7.73 -18.70 4.48
C SER A 79 -8.61 -19.02 5.69
N THR A 80 -8.41 -20.20 6.27
CA THR A 80 -9.06 -20.63 7.52
C THR A 80 -8.57 -19.81 8.72
N ASN A 81 -7.42 -19.14 8.62
CA ASN A 81 -6.90 -18.27 9.65
C ASN A 81 -7.53 -16.87 9.57
N VAL A 82 -8.65 -16.70 10.27
CA VAL A 82 -9.39 -15.42 10.34
C VAL A 82 -8.51 -14.24 10.77
N ARG A 83 -7.59 -14.45 11.72
CA ARG A 83 -6.69 -13.37 12.19
C ARG A 83 -5.80 -12.87 11.05
N SER A 84 -5.35 -13.77 10.19
CA SER A 84 -4.52 -13.41 9.04
C SER A 84 -5.30 -12.71 7.94
N ASN A 85 -6.55 -13.11 7.68
CA ASN A 85 -7.42 -12.41 6.74
C ASN A 85 -7.71 -10.98 7.21
N ASN A 86 -7.89 -10.80 8.53
CA ASN A 86 -8.21 -9.50 9.11
C ASN A 86 -7.10 -8.44 8.95
N LEU A 87 -5.86 -8.85 8.65
CA LEU A 87 -4.77 -7.91 8.34
C LEU A 87 -4.96 -7.21 6.99
N TYR A 88 -5.88 -7.70 6.15
CA TYR A 88 -6.13 -7.23 4.79
C TYR A 88 -7.58 -6.76 4.61
N LEU A 89 -8.29 -6.37 5.68
CA LEU A 89 -9.70 -5.94 5.59
C LEU A 89 -9.92 -4.79 4.62
N LEU A 90 -8.98 -3.84 4.53
CA LEU A 90 -9.05 -2.76 3.54
C LEU A 90 -9.04 -3.29 2.09
N LEU A 91 -8.47 -4.49 1.86
CA LEU A 91 -8.44 -5.13 0.56
C LEU A 91 -9.61 -6.09 0.38
N ASN A 92 -9.87 -6.98 1.35
CA ASN A 92 -10.74 -8.15 1.18
C ASN A 92 -12.17 -8.00 1.73
N ASP A 93 -12.46 -6.94 2.47
CA ASP A 93 -13.80 -6.67 2.99
C ASP A 93 -14.41 -5.49 2.20
N PRO A 94 -15.29 -5.74 1.22
CA PRO A 94 -15.82 -4.69 0.36
C PRO A 94 -16.56 -3.60 1.14
N VAL A 95 -17.25 -3.95 2.23
CA VAL A 95 -17.98 -2.98 3.06
C VAL A 95 -17.01 -2.00 3.72
N ILE A 96 -15.91 -2.51 4.28
CA ILE A 96 -14.88 -1.65 4.89
C ILE A 96 -14.20 -0.81 3.82
N ARG A 97 -13.77 -1.45 2.73
CA ARG A 97 -13.04 -0.82 1.64
C ARG A 97 -13.81 0.34 1.02
N ASP A 98 -15.07 0.13 0.68
CA ASP A 98 -15.91 1.13 0.02
C ASP A 98 -16.25 2.29 0.97
N ALA A 99 -16.45 2.00 2.26
CA ALA A 99 -16.64 3.02 3.29
C ALA A 99 -15.39 3.89 3.48
N VAL A 100 -14.19 3.28 3.52
CA VAL A 100 -12.92 4.01 3.62
C VAL A 100 -12.68 4.89 2.40
N VAL A 101 -12.94 4.37 1.20
CA VAL A 101 -12.81 5.13 -0.06
C VAL A 101 -13.75 6.34 -0.07
N THR A 102 -15.01 6.14 0.30
CA THR A 102 -16.01 7.21 0.37
C THR A 102 -15.63 8.27 1.41
N ALA A 103 -15.20 7.84 2.61
CA ALA A 103 -14.76 8.76 3.66
C ALA A 103 -13.49 9.54 3.26
N ALA A 104 -12.58 8.93 2.48
CA ALA A 104 -11.41 9.62 1.95
C ALA A 104 -11.77 10.64 0.86
N ALA A 105 -12.65 10.27 -0.07
CA ALA A 105 -13.19 11.15 -1.09
C ALA A 105 -13.77 12.43 -0.44
N GLU A 106 -14.64 12.25 0.55
CA GLU A 106 -15.26 13.36 1.31
C GLU A 106 -14.21 14.18 2.06
N ARG A 107 -13.34 13.53 2.84
CA ARG A 107 -12.34 14.21 3.69
C ARG A 107 -11.38 15.09 2.90
N TYR A 108 -10.98 14.65 1.71
CA TYR A 108 -9.95 15.32 0.91
C TYR A 108 -10.52 16.09 -0.29
N GLY A 109 -11.84 16.07 -0.50
CA GLY A 109 -12.51 16.80 -1.57
C GLY A 109 -12.29 16.21 -2.97
N TYR A 110 -12.16 14.89 -3.05
CA TYR A 110 -12.00 14.17 -4.33
C TYR A 110 -13.31 13.52 -4.76
N PRO A 111 -13.61 13.49 -6.07
CA PRO A 111 -14.56 12.53 -6.63
C PRO A 111 -14.16 11.08 -6.31
N VAL A 112 -15.14 10.22 -6.04
CA VAL A 112 -14.89 8.80 -5.68
C VAL A 112 -14.14 8.05 -6.79
N ASP A 113 -14.39 8.39 -8.06
CA ASP A 113 -13.71 7.83 -9.23
C ASP A 113 -12.26 8.33 -9.41
N GLN A 114 -11.82 9.33 -8.62
CA GLN A 114 -10.42 9.73 -8.52
C GLN A 114 -9.71 9.08 -7.33
N VAL A 115 -10.44 8.40 -6.44
CA VAL A 115 -9.86 7.67 -5.31
C VAL A 115 -9.53 6.24 -5.73
N THR A 116 -8.28 5.86 -5.58
CA THR A 116 -7.77 4.53 -5.97
C THR A 116 -7.07 3.85 -4.81
N VAL A 117 -6.99 2.52 -4.83
CA VAL A 117 -6.33 1.74 -3.79
C VAL A 117 -5.05 1.10 -4.34
N ARG A 118 -3.94 1.26 -3.62
CA ARG A 118 -2.67 0.59 -3.90
C ARG A 118 -2.29 -0.36 -2.78
N PHE A 119 -1.73 -1.51 -3.16
CA PHE A 119 -1.16 -2.48 -2.23
C PHE A 119 0.34 -2.66 -2.50
N TYR A 120 1.17 -2.23 -1.57
CA TYR A 120 2.63 -2.36 -1.63
C TYR A 120 3.12 -3.54 -0.81
N VAL A 121 3.92 -4.41 -1.43
CA VAL A 121 4.39 -5.66 -0.83
C VAL A 121 5.91 -5.75 -0.91
N GLY A 122 6.57 -5.78 0.25
CA GLY A 122 8.02 -5.96 0.34
C GLY A 122 8.45 -7.40 0.10
N ARG A 123 7.63 -8.39 0.51
CA ARG A 123 7.90 -9.81 0.30
C ARG A 123 6.62 -10.61 0.09
N PHE A 124 6.49 -11.22 -1.08
CA PHE A 124 5.45 -12.23 -1.34
C PHE A 124 5.84 -13.58 -0.73
N ALA A 125 4.85 -14.37 -0.34
CA ALA A 125 5.05 -15.68 0.28
C ALA A 125 5.44 -16.76 -0.74
N GLY A 126 5.87 -17.91 -0.19
CA GLY A 126 6.00 -19.18 -0.89
C GLY A 126 7.45 -19.61 -1.17
N PRO A 127 7.69 -20.92 -1.33
CA PRO A 127 8.98 -21.44 -1.77
C PRO A 127 9.22 -21.18 -3.27
N THR A 128 8.15 -21.04 -4.06
CA THR A 128 8.21 -20.70 -5.50
C THR A 128 8.06 -19.20 -5.68
N LYS A 129 9.13 -18.54 -6.13
CA LYS A 129 9.14 -17.10 -6.40
C LYS A 129 8.00 -16.75 -7.38
N GLY A 130 7.21 -15.73 -7.05
CA GLY A 130 6.16 -15.18 -7.92
C GLY A 130 4.79 -15.86 -7.86
N ALA A 131 4.64 -17.05 -7.27
CA ALA A 131 3.35 -17.77 -7.31
C ALA A 131 2.22 -17.04 -6.55
N HIS A 132 2.50 -16.57 -5.32
CA HIS A 132 1.51 -15.78 -4.58
C HIS A 132 1.33 -14.37 -5.16
N GLU A 133 2.40 -13.78 -5.69
CA GLU A 133 2.35 -12.48 -6.36
C GLU A 133 1.38 -12.51 -7.55
N ALA A 134 1.52 -13.48 -8.46
CA ALA A 134 0.65 -13.62 -9.62
C ALA A 134 -0.82 -13.77 -9.21
N LYS A 135 -1.11 -14.60 -8.21
CA LYS A 135 -2.47 -14.78 -7.68
C LYS A 135 -3.03 -13.49 -7.08
N ILE A 136 -2.22 -12.75 -6.33
CA ILE A 136 -2.62 -11.47 -5.72
C ILE A 136 -2.91 -10.44 -6.80
N ARG A 137 -1.99 -10.27 -7.76
CA ARG A 137 -2.15 -9.33 -8.88
C ARG A 137 -3.43 -9.63 -9.67
N GLN A 138 -3.66 -10.90 -10.00
CA GLN A 138 -4.88 -11.33 -10.69
C GLN A 138 -6.15 -10.99 -9.89
N TRP A 139 -6.20 -11.39 -8.62
CA TRP A 139 -7.39 -11.13 -7.80
C TRP A 139 -7.64 -9.63 -7.62
N CYS A 140 -6.59 -8.84 -7.40
CA CYS A 140 -6.66 -7.38 -7.28
C CYS A 140 -7.12 -6.70 -8.58
N SER A 141 -6.73 -7.21 -9.76
CA SER A 141 -7.19 -6.68 -11.06
C SER A 141 -8.68 -6.92 -11.32
N ASP A 142 -9.26 -7.93 -10.68
CA ASP A 142 -10.68 -8.26 -10.80
C ASP A 142 -11.55 -7.45 -9.82
N GLN A 143 -10.93 -6.79 -8.82
CA GLN A 143 -11.65 -5.88 -7.94
C GLN A 143 -11.95 -4.55 -8.66
N ARG A 144 -13.03 -3.88 -8.29
CA ARG A 144 -13.33 -2.50 -8.71
C ARG A 144 -13.65 -1.68 -7.47
N VAL A 145 -12.87 -0.63 -7.26
CA VAL A 145 -12.82 0.15 -6.02
C VAL A 145 -12.53 1.60 -6.36
N GLY A 146 -13.47 2.50 -6.09
CA GLY A 146 -13.37 3.90 -6.51
C GLY A 146 -13.10 4.02 -8.01
N GLY A 147 -11.97 4.61 -8.37
CA GLY A 147 -11.54 4.85 -9.74
C GLY A 147 -11.05 3.65 -10.55
N GLY A 148 -10.87 2.46 -9.97
CA GLY A 148 -10.30 1.35 -10.75
C GLY A 148 -10.03 0.06 -9.97
N PRO A 149 -9.20 -0.84 -10.52
CA PRO A 149 -8.73 -2.02 -9.79
C PRO A 149 -7.81 -1.63 -8.63
N ILE A 150 -7.61 -2.57 -7.71
CA ILE A 150 -6.56 -2.45 -6.70
C ILE A 150 -5.23 -2.65 -7.42
N GLU A 151 -4.36 -1.64 -7.42
CA GLU A 151 -3.03 -1.76 -8.02
C GLU A 151 -2.07 -2.42 -7.02
N VAL A 152 -1.17 -3.28 -7.52
CA VAL A 152 -0.21 -4.00 -6.68
C VAL A 152 1.20 -3.61 -7.11
N TYR A 153 2.05 -3.29 -6.14
CA TYR A 153 3.45 -2.93 -6.36
C TYR A 153 4.33 -3.79 -5.45
N GLY A 154 5.30 -4.48 -6.05
CA GLY A 154 6.28 -5.29 -5.35
C GLY A 154 7.50 -4.48 -4.93
N LEU A 155 8.45 -5.15 -4.27
CA LEU A 155 9.71 -4.54 -3.85
C LEU A 155 10.50 -3.97 -5.02
N ASP A 156 10.58 -4.68 -6.15
CA ASP A 156 11.33 -4.26 -7.32
C ASP A 156 10.76 -2.97 -7.92
N ASP A 157 9.42 -2.84 -7.94
CA ASP A 157 8.72 -1.63 -8.39
C ASP A 157 9.10 -0.41 -7.52
N VAL A 158 9.08 -0.58 -6.20
CA VAL A 158 9.43 0.47 -5.22
C VAL A 158 10.91 0.84 -5.34
N VAL A 159 11.81 -0.15 -5.38
CA VAL A 159 13.26 0.09 -5.48
C VAL A 159 13.61 0.79 -6.77
N ALA A 160 13.01 0.42 -7.90
CA ALA A 160 13.23 1.09 -9.18
C ALA A 160 12.86 2.58 -9.11
N ALA A 161 11.70 2.91 -8.54
CA ALA A 161 11.26 4.29 -8.36
C ALA A 161 12.20 5.08 -7.42
N VAL A 162 12.60 4.48 -6.29
CA VAL A 162 13.50 5.11 -5.31
C VAL A 162 14.91 5.31 -5.88
N ARG A 163 15.48 4.34 -6.63
CA ARG A 163 16.78 4.50 -7.32
C ARG A 163 16.73 5.67 -8.30
N LYS A 164 15.66 5.75 -9.10
CA LYS A 164 15.46 6.87 -10.04
C LYS A 164 15.37 8.21 -9.31
N ALA A 165 14.67 8.27 -8.18
CA ALA A 165 14.58 9.47 -7.36
C ALA A 165 15.94 9.87 -6.74
N ALA A 166 16.73 8.88 -6.31
CA ALA A 166 18.04 9.08 -5.70
C ALA A 166 19.08 9.67 -6.66
N ALA A 167 18.97 9.38 -7.96
CA ALA A 167 19.79 10.01 -9.01
C ALA A 167 19.57 11.53 -9.12
N SER A 168 18.49 12.06 -8.55
CA SER A 168 18.22 13.49 -8.53
C SER A 168 19.04 14.25 -7.47
N LYS A 169 19.44 15.48 -7.84
CA LYS A 169 20.21 16.39 -6.97
C LYS A 169 19.34 17.19 -5.99
N THR A 170 18.01 17.20 -6.17
CA THR A 170 17.08 18.06 -5.40
C THR A 170 16.72 17.51 -4.02
N TYR A 171 16.77 16.19 -3.80
CA TYR A 171 16.38 15.60 -2.53
C TYR A 171 17.60 15.33 -1.65
N ARG A 172 18.00 16.35 -0.88
CA ARG A 172 19.18 16.28 0.00
C ARG A 172 18.85 15.80 1.42
N ASP A 173 17.62 16.02 1.89
CA ASP A 173 17.28 15.81 3.31
C ASP A 173 16.29 14.66 3.54
N ASN A 174 15.99 13.85 2.52
CA ASN A 174 15.15 12.66 2.70
C ASN A 174 16.01 11.47 3.19
N PRO A 175 15.70 10.85 4.35
CA PRO A 175 16.55 9.83 4.96
C PRO A 175 16.70 8.56 4.10
N VAL A 176 15.68 8.18 3.32
CA VAL A 176 15.78 7.05 2.39
C VAL A 176 16.80 7.36 1.30
N LEU A 177 16.68 8.52 0.65
CA LEU A 177 17.55 8.91 -0.45
C LEU A 177 18.99 9.14 0.02
N VAL A 178 19.18 9.71 1.21
CA VAL A 178 20.50 9.85 1.84
C VAL A 178 21.10 8.48 2.13
N THR A 179 20.31 7.51 2.61
CA THR A 179 20.79 6.13 2.85
C THR A 179 21.34 5.51 1.57
N LEU A 180 20.64 5.64 0.44
CA LEU A 180 21.12 5.12 -0.84
C LEU A 180 22.44 5.79 -1.26
N LYS A 181 22.53 7.12 -1.13
CA LYS A 181 23.75 7.87 -1.47
C LYS A 181 24.94 7.51 -0.59
N VAL A 182 24.72 7.24 0.71
CA VAL A 182 25.77 6.80 1.63
C VAL A 182 26.29 5.42 1.23
N LEU A 183 25.40 4.47 0.91
CA LEU A 183 25.79 3.14 0.47
C LEU A 183 26.53 3.17 -0.88
N GLU A 184 26.13 4.06 -1.78
CA GLU A 184 26.84 4.31 -3.03
C GLU A 184 28.23 4.88 -2.82
N ALA A 185 28.35 5.93 -2.00
CA ALA A 185 29.65 6.54 -1.69
C ALA A 185 30.61 5.55 -1.00
N ALA A 186 30.07 4.56 -0.28
CA ALA A 186 30.82 3.47 0.34
C ALA A 186 31.15 2.31 -0.63
N GLY A 187 30.67 2.34 -1.87
CA GLY A 187 30.88 1.27 -2.85
C GLY A 187 30.07 0.00 -2.58
N HIS A 188 29.02 0.08 -1.76
CA HIS A 188 28.13 -1.04 -1.44
C HIS A 188 26.91 -1.13 -2.34
N LEU A 189 26.66 -0.11 -3.18
CA LEU A 189 25.53 -0.05 -4.11
C LEU A 189 25.89 0.83 -5.33
N SER A 190 25.33 0.56 -6.50
CA SER A 190 25.37 1.47 -7.66
C SER A 190 24.00 2.13 -7.85
N VAL A 191 23.91 3.46 -7.75
CA VAL A 191 22.68 4.22 -7.99
C VAL A 191 22.75 4.88 -9.37
N GLY A 192 22.81 4.05 -10.41
CA GLY A 192 22.86 4.52 -11.79
C GLY A 192 23.70 3.58 -12.65
N GLU A 193 23.22 3.34 -13.86
CA GLU A 193 23.81 2.47 -14.90
C GLU A 193 23.64 0.96 -14.65
N ASP A 194 22.43 0.47 -14.96
CA ASP A 194 22.30 -0.79 -15.69
C ASP A 194 21.84 -0.40 -17.11
N GLU A 195 22.77 -0.32 -18.06
CA GLU A 195 22.52 -0.55 -19.49
C GLU A 195 23.78 -1.22 -20.07
N PRO A 196 23.65 -2.13 -21.05
CA PRO A 196 22.59 -2.20 -22.06
C PRO A 196 21.52 -3.29 -21.86
#